data_AF-A0A4U7C0E9-F1
#
_entry.id   AF-A0A4U7C0E9-F1
#
_cell.length_a   1.000
_cell.length_b   1.000
_cell.length_c   1.000
_cell.angle_alpha   90.00
_cell.angle_beta   90.00
_cell.angle_gamma   90.00
#
_symmetry.space_group_name_H-M   'P 1'
#
loop_
_entity.id
_entity.type
_entity.pdbx_description
1 polymer ?
#
loop_
_entity_poly.entity_id
_entity_poly.type
_entity_poly.pdbx_seq_one_letter_code
_entity_poly.pdbx_strand_id
1 'polypeptide(L)'
;MSQSAGWGELLVGAYHQRLNGCEVVSYNNRSAEPGDQMETDVLAIDTHQEGKGQRIYICEVVTHLGGGLYSGTPDDRDGWWMEYSNTSSYHHSLETLWRKFLDGHRYASRTFPDAEYSYQFWAPVVTGGQNRGYLIQGLERLEEEFESKTGEDFGLVINDEYTARIEELQEIARGDTSNYGSPAFRFIQILENLE
;
A
#
# COMPACT_ATOMS: atom_id res chain seq x y z
N MET A 1 11.44 -6.38 18.98
CA MET A 1 12.33 -6.59 17.82
C MET A 1 11.79 -5.72 16.71
N SER A 2 12.59 -4.80 16.18
CA SER A 2 12.21 -4.06 14.96
C SER A 2 12.00 -5.10 13.87
N GLN A 3 10.78 -5.19 13.32
CA GLN A 3 10.59 -5.99 12.11
C GLN A 3 11.30 -5.26 10.98
N SER A 4 12.30 -5.91 10.39
CA SER A 4 12.92 -5.44 9.16
C SER A 4 11.89 -5.46 8.05
N ALA A 5 11.90 -4.44 7.19
CA ALA A 5 10.97 -4.37 6.07
C ALA A 5 11.00 -5.61 5.18
N GLY A 6 9.84 -6.11 4.79
CA GLY A 6 9.71 -7.21 3.84
C GLY A 6 10.10 -6.79 2.42
N TRP A 7 10.38 -7.76 1.53
CA TRP A 7 10.73 -7.45 0.14
C TRP A 7 9.61 -6.71 -0.62
N GLY A 8 8.34 -6.98 -0.30
CA GLY A 8 7.22 -6.23 -0.87
C GLY A 8 7.22 -4.76 -0.46
N GLU A 9 7.35 -4.50 0.84
CA GLU A 9 7.49 -3.14 1.37
C GLU A 9 8.68 -2.41 0.73
N LEU A 10 9.84 -3.07 0.62
CA LEU A 10 11.03 -2.50 -0.02
C LEU A 10 10.80 -2.18 -1.50
N LEU A 11 10.03 -2.99 -2.25
CA LEU A 11 9.68 -2.72 -3.64
C LEU A 11 8.75 -1.51 -3.74
N VAL A 12 7.73 -1.42 -2.90
CA VAL A 12 6.82 -0.27 -2.84
C VAL A 12 7.60 1.00 -2.46
N GLY A 13 8.45 0.93 -1.45
CA GLY A 13 9.29 2.06 -1.07
C GLY A 13 10.26 2.49 -2.17
N ALA A 14 10.85 1.55 -2.90
CA ALA A 14 11.65 1.83 -4.10
C ALA A 14 10.81 2.52 -5.19
N TYR A 15 9.58 2.06 -5.43
CA TYR A 15 8.68 2.69 -6.37
C TYR A 15 8.43 4.17 -6.01
N HIS A 16 8.04 4.46 -4.76
CA HIS A 16 7.81 5.84 -4.34
C HIS A 16 9.07 6.71 -4.38
N GLN A 17 10.23 6.17 -3.98
CA GLN A 17 11.49 6.90 -4.03
C GLN A 17 11.90 7.25 -5.47
N ARG A 18 11.66 6.36 -6.43
CA ARG A 18 12.20 6.49 -7.78
C ARG A 18 11.22 7.07 -8.78
N LEU A 19 9.94 6.72 -8.70
CA LEU A 19 8.89 7.18 -9.64
C LEU A 19 8.16 8.41 -9.09
N ASN A 20 7.84 8.41 -7.79
CA ASN A 20 7.13 9.54 -7.16
C ASN A 20 8.07 10.57 -6.52
N GLY A 21 9.38 10.40 -6.64
CA GLY A 21 10.38 11.35 -6.14
C GLY A 21 10.39 11.53 -4.61
N CYS A 22 9.84 10.58 -3.86
CA CYS A 22 9.79 10.68 -2.40
C CYS A 22 11.20 10.64 -1.79
N GLU A 23 11.59 11.70 -1.08
CA GLU A 23 12.91 11.77 -0.41
C GLU A 23 12.96 10.89 0.84
N VAL A 24 11.84 10.76 1.54
CA VAL A 24 11.73 10.00 2.79
C VAL A 24 10.83 8.80 2.55
N VAL A 25 11.33 7.61 2.86
CA VAL A 25 10.53 6.38 2.91
C VAL A 25 10.81 5.67 4.22
N SER A 26 9.76 5.40 4.98
CA SER A 26 9.80 4.71 6.25
C SER A 26 8.92 3.46 6.22
N TYR A 27 9.35 2.40 6.89
CA TYR A 27 8.71 1.08 6.84
C TYR A 27 8.23 0.64 8.22
N ASN A 28 7.16 -0.14 8.26
CA ASN A 28 6.57 -0.71 9.49
C ASN A 28 6.34 0.37 10.55
N ASN A 29 5.78 1.50 10.12
CA ASN A 29 5.55 2.66 10.98
C ASN A 29 4.46 2.32 11.99
N ARG A 30 4.71 2.69 13.25
CA ARG A 30 3.76 2.47 14.34
C ARG A 30 3.65 3.73 15.17
N SER A 31 2.48 3.91 15.78
CA SER A 31 2.26 5.04 16.69
C SER A 31 3.10 4.84 17.93
N ALA A 32 3.71 5.93 18.42
CA ALA A 32 4.41 5.94 19.69
C ALA A 32 3.45 6.14 20.88
N GLU A 33 2.18 6.44 20.62
CA GLU A 33 1.20 6.72 21.67
C GLU A 33 0.74 5.44 22.37
N PRO A 34 0.77 5.38 23.71
CA PRO A 34 0.32 4.21 24.44
C PRO A 34 -1.15 3.88 24.16
N GLY A 35 -1.39 2.66 23.64
CA GLY A 35 -2.74 2.17 23.31
C GLY A 35 -3.16 2.44 21.86
N ASP A 36 -2.38 3.21 21.10
CA ASP A 36 -2.57 3.40 19.66
C ASP A 36 -1.88 2.25 18.92
N GLN A 37 -2.67 1.37 18.31
CA GLN A 37 -2.20 0.19 17.60
C GLN A 37 -2.00 0.44 16.10
N MET A 38 -2.05 1.70 15.65
CA MET A 38 -1.82 2.02 14.25
C MET A 38 -0.47 1.48 13.78
N GLU A 39 -0.52 0.74 12.69
CA GLU A 39 0.61 0.19 11.95
C GLU A 39 0.36 0.43 10.47
N THR A 40 1.34 1.01 9.77
CA THR A 40 1.33 1.10 8.31
C THR A 40 2.64 0.62 7.72
N ASP A 41 2.54 -0.18 6.65
CA ASP A 41 3.65 -0.94 6.10
C ASP A 41 4.67 -0.02 5.43
N VAL A 42 4.22 0.97 4.65
CA VAL A 42 5.08 1.98 4.00
C VAL A 42 4.48 3.38 4.13
N LEU A 43 5.31 4.33 4.57
CA LEU A 43 5.01 5.76 4.51
C LEU A 43 6.09 6.44 3.66
N ALA A 44 5.70 7.08 2.57
CA ALA A 44 6.61 7.81 1.70
C ALA A 44 6.20 9.28 1.57
N ILE A 45 7.17 10.20 1.66
CA ILE A 45 6.93 11.63 1.68
C ILE A 45 7.62 12.27 0.47
N ASP A 46 6.81 12.90 -0.37
CA ASP A 46 7.24 13.84 -1.38
C ASP A 46 7.23 15.26 -0.80
N THR A 47 8.43 15.84 -0.69
CA THR A 47 8.72 17.16 -0.13
C THR A 47 8.94 18.22 -1.20
N HIS A 48 8.95 17.85 -2.49
CA HIS A 48 9.44 18.69 -3.58
C HIS A 48 8.36 19.44 -4.35
N GLN A 49 7.12 19.45 -3.88
CA GLN A 49 6.06 20.15 -4.60
C GLN A 49 6.17 21.67 -4.38
N GLU A 50 6.89 22.36 -5.27
CA GLU A 50 6.99 23.83 -5.24
C GLU A 50 5.61 24.48 -5.19
N GLY A 51 5.31 25.16 -4.08
CA GLY A 51 4.03 25.86 -3.88
C GLY A 51 2.84 24.98 -3.53
N LYS A 52 3.02 23.66 -3.33
CA LYS A 52 2.00 22.75 -2.78
C LYS A 52 2.51 22.16 -1.47
N GLY A 53 1.58 21.68 -0.63
CA GLY A 53 1.92 20.99 0.62
C GLY A 53 2.71 19.71 0.35
N GLN A 54 3.26 19.11 1.41
CA GLN A 54 3.86 17.78 1.32
C GLN A 54 2.80 16.77 0.84
N ARG A 55 3.19 15.83 -0.02
CA ARG A 55 2.33 14.69 -0.36
C ARG A 55 2.83 13.45 0.35
N ILE A 56 1.93 12.76 1.06
CA ILE A 56 2.25 11.58 1.85
C ILE A 56 1.51 10.39 1.27
N TYR A 57 2.26 9.36 0.92
CA TYR A 57 1.75 8.07 0.52
C TYR A 57 1.70 7.14 1.73
N ILE A 58 0.53 6.59 2.02
CA ILE A 58 0.30 5.64 3.12
C ILE A 58 -0.11 4.32 2.50
N CYS A 59 0.75 3.31 2.60
CA CYS A 59 0.57 2.06 1.88
C CYS A 59 0.45 0.86 2.82
N GLU A 60 -0.53 0.01 2.52
CA GLU A 60 -0.61 -1.35 3.05
C GLU A 60 -0.18 -2.33 1.96
N VAL A 61 0.64 -3.32 2.33
CA VAL A 61 1.31 -4.21 1.38
C VAL A 61 1.05 -5.67 1.73
N VAL A 62 0.50 -6.41 0.76
CA VAL A 62 0.37 -7.86 0.81
C VAL A 62 1.26 -8.47 -0.27
N THR A 63 1.99 -9.54 0.06
CA THR A 63 2.95 -10.19 -0.86
C THR A 63 2.56 -11.62 -1.26
N HIS A 64 1.36 -12.06 -0.86
CA HIS A 64 0.90 -13.42 -1.16
C HIS A 64 0.65 -13.62 -2.66
N LEU A 65 1.32 -14.61 -3.24
CA LEU A 65 1.13 -14.97 -4.65
C LEU A 65 -0.05 -15.92 -4.89
N GLY A 66 -0.66 -16.44 -3.81
CA GLY A 66 -1.82 -17.33 -3.89
C GLY A 66 -3.16 -16.62 -4.09
N GLY A 67 -3.20 -15.29 -4.17
CA GLY A 67 -4.41 -14.52 -4.41
C GLY A 67 -5.32 -14.27 -3.21
N GLY A 68 -4.99 -14.82 -2.03
CA GLY A 68 -5.66 -14.49 -0.77
C GLY A 68 -4.95 -13.35 -0.05
N LEU A 69 -5.68 -12.56 0.73
CA LEU A 69 -5.15 -11.41 1.46
C LEU A 69 -4.91 -11.74 2.94
N TYR A 70 -5.97 -11.78 3.75
CA TYR A 70 -5.89 -12.11 5.17
C TYR A 70 -6.73 -13.34 5.48
N SER A 71 -6.19 -14.22 6.32
CA SER A 71 -6.91 -15.39 6.83
C SER A 71 -7.57 -15.08 8.16
N GLY A 72 -8.86 -15.37 8.30
CA GLY A 72 -9.57 -15.19 9.56
C GLY A 72 -11.07 -15.10 9.38
N THR A 73 -11.73 -14.62 10.43
CA THR A 73 -13.17 -14.32 10.44
C THR A 73 -13.36 -12.87 10.81
N PRO A 74 -14.33 -12.16 10.20
CA PRO A 74 -14.59 -10.78 10.57
C PRO A 74 -15.04 -10.71 12.03
N ASP A 75 -14.57 -9.68 12.74
CA ASP A 75 -14.96 -9.38 14.11
C ASP A 75 -16.37 -8.77 14.13
N ASP A 76 -16.63 -7.79 13.26
CA ASP A 76 -17.93 -7.14 13.10
C ASP A 76 -18.70 -7.75 11.91
N ARG A 77 -19.89 -8.27 12.22
CA ARG A 77 -20.77 -9.00 11.28
C ARG A 77 -21.88 -8.14 10.70
N ASP A 78 -21.93 -6.86 11.07
CA ASP A 78 -22.94 -5.91 10.59
C ASP A 78 -22.34 -4.89 9.61
N GLY A 79 -21.02 -4.94 9.37
CA GLY A 79 -20.34 -4.06 8.42
C GLY A 79 -20.60 -4.38 6.95
N TRP A 80 -20.44 -3.38 6.08
CA TRP A 80 -20.68 -3.47 4.63
C TRP A 80 -19.85 -4.58 3.95
N TRP A 81 -18.69 -4.93 4.51
CA TRP A 81 -17.84 -6.01 3.99
C TRP A 81 -18.55 -7.36 3.95
N MET A 82 -19.63 -7.54 4.72
CA MET A 82 -20.44 -8.75 4.73
C MET A 82 -21.26 -8.94 3.44
N GLU A 83 -21.50 -7.88 2.65
CA GLU A 83 -22.37 -7.90 1.47
C GLU A 83 -21.73 -8.56 0.23
N TYR A 84 -20.40 -8.54 0.13
CA TYR A 84 -19.69 -8.82 -1.13
C TYR A 84 -19.22 -10.26 -1.28
N SER A 85 -19.50 -11.15 -0.34
CA SER A 85 -19.07 -12.55 -0.42
C SER A 85 -19.85 -13.46 0.53
N ASN A 86 -19.75 -14.78 0.35
CA ASN A 86 -20.10 -15.78 1.37
C ASN A 86 -18.85 -16.41 2.01
N THR A 87 -17.66 -15.90 1.66
CA THR A 87 -16.36 -16.41 2.12
C THR A 87 -15.86 -15.58 3.29
N SER A 88 -15.81 -16.19 4.47
CA SER A 88 -15.41 -15.52 5.71
C SER A 88 -14.04 -14.85 5.66
N SER A 89 -13.07 -15.40 4.92
CA SER A 89 -11.75 -14.77 4.79
C SER A 89 -11.77 -13.50 3.94
N TYR A 90 -12.71 -13.38 3.00
CA TYR A 90 -12.87 -12.16 2.20
C TYR A 90 -13.44 -11.04 3.08
N HIS A 91 -14.48 -11.34 3.85
CA HIS A 91 -15.04 -10.40 4.83
C HIS A 91 -13.98 -9.93 5.82
N HIS A 92 -13.21 -10.86 6.39
CA HIS A 92 -12.12 -10.53 7.30
C HIS A 92 -11.04 -9.67 6.65
N SER A 93 -10.69 -9.95 5.38
CA SER A 93 -9.70 -9.15 4.66
C SER A 93 -10.17 -7.70 4.45
N LEU A 94 -11.43 -7.52 4.05
CA LEU A 94 -12.01 -6.19 3.83
C LEU A 94 -12.13 -5.42 5.14
N GLU A 95 -12.58 -6.05 6.22
CA GLU A 95 -12.62 -5.42 7.55
C GLU A 95 -11.22 -5.03 8.04
N THR A 96 -10.23 -5.91 7.86
CA THR A 96 -8.85 -5.67 8.29
C THR A 96 -8.27 -4.47 7.55
N LEU A 97 -8.41 -4.43 6.22
CA LEU A 97 -7.95 -3.30 5.41
C LEU A 97 -8.68 -2.01 5.79
N TRP A 98 -10.01 -2.07 5.94
CA TRP A 98 -10.80 -0.91 6.36
C TRP A 98 -10.29 -0.31 7.67
N ARG A 99 -10.07 -1.15 8.70
CA ARG A 99 -9.54 -0.71 9.99
C ARG A 99 -8.13 -0.12 9.84
N LYS A 100 -7.23 -0.82 9.15
CA LYS A 100 -5.84 -0.36 8.91
C LYS A 100 -5.81 1.02 8.26
N PHE A 101 -6.59 1.23 7.20
CA PHE A 101 -6.60 2.52 6.51
C PHE A 101 -7.27 3.64 7.31
N LEU A 102 -8.34 3.36 8.06
CA LEU A 102 -8.91 4.37 8.95
C LEU A 102 -7.95 4.74 10.09
N ASP A 103 -7.19 3.78 10.61
CA ASP A 103 -6.19 4.02 11.64
C ASP A 103 -5.01 4.83 11.08
N GLY A 104 -4.52 4.45 9.90
CA GLY A 104 -3.52 5.19 9.14
C GLY A 104 -3.96 6.62 8.83
N HIS A 105 -5.22 6.83 8.45
CA HIS A 105 -5.77 8.16 8.19
C HIS A 105 -5.79 9.04 9.43
N ARG A 106 -6.24 8.51 10.58
CA ARG A 106 -6.22 9.28 11.84
C ARG A 106 -4.81 9.66 12.24
N TYR A 107 -3.85 8.75 12.08
CA TYR A 107 -2.45 9.02 12.38
C TYR A 107 -1.85 10.07 11.44
N ALA A 108 -2.01 9.90 10.12
CA ALA A 108 -1.48 10.81 9.12
C ALA A 108 -2.04 12.23 9.29
N SER A 109 -3.36 12.34 9.48
CA SER A 109 -4.07 13.61 9.69
C SER A 109 -3.59 14.36 10.93
N ARG A 110 -3.26 13.65 12.01
CA ARG A 110 -2.71 14.26 13.22
C ARG A 110 -1.25 14.68 13.05
N THR A 111 -0.47 13.87 12.35
CA THR A 111 0.99 14.00 12.29
C THR A 111 1.41 15.03 11.23
N PHE A 112 0.66 15.13 10.14
CA PHE A 112 0.96 15.95 8.99
C PHE A 112 -0.28 16.74 8.52
N PRO A 113 -0.90 17.59 9.36
CA PRO A 113 -2.24 18.14 9.14
C PRO A 113 -2.41 19.00 7.88
N ASP A 114 -1.32 19.51 7.31
CA ASP A 114 -1.31 20.37 6.13
C ASP A 114 -0.85 19.62 4.85
N ALA A 115 -0.70 18.30 4.92
CA ALA A 115 -0.28 17.47 3.80
C ALA A 115 -1.46 17.00 2.95
N GLU A 116 -1.19 16.71 1.68
CA GLU A 116 -2.08 15.93 0.83
C GLU A 116 -1.79 14.44 1.06
N TYR A 117 -2.83 13.61 1.16
CA TYR A 117 -2.68 12.18 1.38
C TYR A 117 -3.01 11.38 0.12
N SER A 118 -2.32 10.24 -0.06
CA SER A 118 -2.70 9.22 -1.04
C SER A 118 -2.57 7.86 -0.35
N TYR A 119 -3.71 7.20 -0.14
CA TYR A 119 -3.75 5.88 0.48
C TYR A 119 -3.66 4.83 -0.60
N GLN A 120 -2.88 3.77 -0.40
CA GLN A 120 -2.67 2.76 -1.43
C GLN A 120 -2.65 1.35 -0.85
N PHE A 121 -3.39 0.44 -1.49
CA PHE A 121 -3.29 -0.98 -1.20
C PHE A 121 -2.51 -1.69 -2.31
N TRP A 122 -1.40 -2.35 -1.94
CA TRP A 122 -0.51 -3.03 -2.87
C TRP A 122 -0.61 -4.55 -2.70
N ALA A 123 -0.98 -5.26 -3.76
CA ALA A 123 -0.96 -6.73 -3.76
C ALA A 123 -0.67 -7.31 -5.16
N PRO A 124 0.36 -8.17 -5.33
CA PRO A 124 0.75 -8.66 -6.65
C PRO A 124 -0.33 -9.54 -7.29
N VAL A 125 -1.04 -10.33 -6.48
CA VAL A 125 -2.07 -11.25 -6.95
C VAL A 125 -3.26 -11.20 -6.01
N VAL A 126 -4.44 -10.94 -6.57
CA VAL A 126 -5.72 -10.96 -5.85
C VAL A 126 -6.71 -11.83 -6.62
N THR A 127 -7.31 -12.80 -5.92
CA THR A 127 -8.25 -13.75 -6.52
C THR A 127 -9.43 -13.02 -7.17
N GLY A 128 -9.74 -13.41 -8.40
CA GLY A 128 -10.87 -12.86 -9.16
C GLY A 128 -10.52 -11.65 -10.03
N GLY A 129 -9.24 -11.29 -10.19
CA GLY A 129 -8.83 -10.17 -11.06
C GLY A 129 -9.38 -10.24 -12.49
N GLN A 130 -9.23 -11.39 -13.18
CA GLN A 130 -9.60 -11.56 -14.59
C GLN A 130 -11.11 -11.44 -14.88
N ASN A 131 -11.94 -11.60 -13.86
CA ASN A 131 -13.37 -11.77 -13.98
C ASN A 131 -14.13 -10.96 -12.91
N ARG A 132 -13.46 -9.95 -12.34
CA ARG A 132 -13.99 -9.04 -11.32
C ARG A 132 -14.76 -9.80 -10.22
N GLY A 133 -14.09 -10.77 -9.62
CA GLY A 133 -14.66 -11.62 -8.57
C GLY A 133 -15.04 -10.85 -7.31
N TYR A 134 -15.72 -11.53 -6.39
CA TYR A 134 -16.26 -10.96 -5.15
C TYR A 134 -15.24 -10.18 -4.30
N LEU A 135 -14.00 -10.66 -4.19
CA LEU A 135 -12.96 -9.95 -3.46
C LEU A 135 -12.55 -8.64 -4.15
N ILE A 136 -12.46 -8.64 -5.49
CA ILE A 136 -12.17 -7.42 -6.27
C ILE A 136 -13.29 -6.39 -6.08
N GLN A 137 -14.55 -6.81 -6.22
CA GLN A 137 -15.69 -5.92 -5.99
C GLN A 137 -15.73 -5.35 -4.57
N GLY A 138 -15.36 -6.17 -3.57
CA GLY A 138 -15.25 -5.71 -2.19
C GLY A 138 -14.13 -4.69 -1.97
N LEU A 139 -12.99 -4.82 -2.68
CA LEU A 139 -11.90 -3.86 -2.64
C LEU A 139 -12.28 -2.54 -3.33
N GLU A 140 -12.94 -2.61 -4.48
CA GLU A 140 -13.51 -1.42 -5.15
C GLU A 140 -14.52 -0.71 -4.24
N ARG A 141 -15.33 -1.47 -3.49
CA ARG A 141 -16.22 -0.87 -2.48
C ARG A 141 -15.44 -0.25 -1.32
N LEU A 142 -14.33 -0.85 -0.89
CA LEU A 142 -13.48 -0.30 0.15
C LEU A 142 -12.97 1.09 -0.24
N GLU A 143 -12.48 1.24 -1.47
CA GLU A 143 -12.06 2.50 -2.08
C GLU A 143 -13.21 3.53 -2.00
N GLU A 144 -14.39 3.21 -2.54
CA GLU A 144 -15.56 4.10 -2.52
C GLU A 144 -15.97 4.53 -1.09
N GLU A 145 -16.04 3.58 -0.16
CA GLU A 145 -16.41 3.83 1.25
C GLU A 145 -15.37 4.69 1.95
N PHE A 146 -14.09 4.47 1.65
CA PHE A 146 -12.99 5.21 2.26
C PHE A 146 -13.01 6.65 1.77
N GLU A 147 -13.01 6.86 0.45
CA GLU A 147 -13.10 8.18 -0.16
C GLU A 147 -14.33 8.95 0.30
N SER A 148 -15.50 8.30 0.35
CA SER A 148 -16.74 8.93 0.83
C SER A 148 -16.65 9.34 2.30
N LYS A 149 -15.87 8.62 3.12
CA LYS A 149 -15.80 8.85 4.57
C LYS A 149 -14.73 9.88 4.95
N THR A 150 -13.60 9.88 4.26
CA THR A 150 -12.43 10.71 4.59
C THR A 150 -12.29 11.91 3.65
N GLY A 151 -12.79 11.80 2.41
CA GLY A 151 -12.53 12.75 1.34
C GLY A 151 -11.16 12.58 0.67
N GLU A 152 -10.42 11.53 1.02
CA GLU A 152 -9.05 11.29 0.56
C GLU A 152 -9.01 10.20 -0.51
N ASP A 153 -8.14 10.38 -1.51
CA ASP A 153 -7.90 9.45 -2.62
C ASP A 153 -7.38 8.08 -2.15
N PHE A 154 -7.89 7.02 -2.75
CA PHE A 154 -7.53 5.64 -2.41
C PHE A 154 -7.18 4.81 -3.66
N GLY A 155 -5.91 4.43 -3.81
CA GLY A 155 -5.43 3.66 -4.95
C GLY A 155 -5.38 2.15 -4.70
N LEU A 156 -6.02 1.36 -5.56
CA LEU A 156 -5.85 -0.10 -5.62
C LEU A 156 -4.73 -0.48 -6.60
N VAL A 157 -3.55 -0.80 -6.07
CA VAL A 157 -2.40 -1.28 -6.86
C VAL A 157 -2.34 -2.80 -6.80
N ILE A 158 -3.22 -3.45 -7.56
CA ILE A 158 -3.41 -4.91 -7.54
C ILE A 158 -3.30 -5.53 -8.93
N ASN A 159 -2.90 -6.80 -9.01
CA ASN A 159 -2.83 -7.58 -10.25
C ASN A 159 -2.05 -6.85 -11.38
N ASP A 160 -2.71 -6.54 -12.50
CA ASP A 160 -2.10 -5.90 -13.68
C ASP A 160 -1.54 -4.50 -13.35
N GLU A 161 -2.20 -3.74 -12.47
CA GLU A 161 -1.68 -2.45 -12.02
C GLU A 161 -0.41 -2.64 -11.20
N TYR A 162 -0.37 -3.65 -10.30
CA TYR A 162 0.88 -3.98 -9.59
C TYR A 162 1.99 -4.36 -10.56
N THR A 163 1.71 -5.21 -11.55
CA THR A 163 2.68 -5.59 -12.58
C THR A 163 3.21 -4.36 -13.32
N ALA A 164 2.33 -3.46 -13.77
CA ALA A 164 2.71 -2.26 -14.49
C ALA A 164 3.68 -1.39 -13.67
N ARG A 165 3.41 -1.22 -12.37
CA ARG A 165 4.27 -0.43 -11.46
C ARG A 165 5.65 -1.05 -11.26
N ILE A 166 5.73 -2.38 -11.20
CA ILE A 166 7.01 -3.08 -11.12
C ILE A 166 7.77 -2.98 -12.46
N GLU A 167 7.08 -3.08 -13.60
CA GLU A 167 7.68 -2.91 -14.92
C GLU A 167 8.25 -1.49 -15.12
N GLU A 168 7.54 -0.45 -14.65
CA GLU A 168 8.07 0.93 -14.61
C GLU A 168 9.37 1.01 -13.80
N LEU A 169 9.42 0.35 -12.64
CA LEU A 169 10.60 0.31 -11.79
C LEU A 169 11.76 -0.44 -12.46
N GLN A 170 11.49 -1.52 -13.20
CA GLN A 170 12.49 -2.23 -13.99
C GLN A 170 13.02 -1.37 -15.14
N GLU A 171 12.15 -0.66 -15.86
CA GLU A 171 12.53 0.17 -17.00
C GLU A 171 13.54 1.24 -16.57
N ILE A 172 13.28 1.95 -15.46
CA ILE A 172 14.20 2.98 -14.98
C ILE A 172 15.49 2.41 -14.36
N ALA A 173 15.48 1.14 -13.95
CA ALA A 173 16.68 0.47 -13.43
C ALA A 173 17.61 0.01 -14.56
N ARG A 174 17.08 -0.22 -15.77
CA ARG A 174 17.85 -0.66 -16.92
C ARG A 174 18.85 0.42 -17.35
N GLY A 175 20.13 0.08 -17.37
CA GLY A 175 21.20 1.03 -17.66
C GLY A 175 21.56 1.98 -16.52
N ASP A 176 20.77 2.02 -15.43
CA ASP A 176 21.09 2.83 -14.25
C ASP A 176 21.97 2.04 -13.28
N THR A 177 23.18 2.54 -13.04
CA THR A 177 24.18 1.93 -12.15
C THR A 177 24.35 2.69 -10.84
N SER A 178 23.66 3.83 -10.68
CA SER A 178 23.78 4.71 -9.52
C SER A 178 23.20 4.07 -8.27
N ASN A 179 23.84 4.28 -7.12
CA ASN A 179 23.37 3.74 -5.84
C ASN A 179 22.50 4.76 -5.10
N TYR A 180 21.22 4.46 -4.96
CA TYR A 180 20.23 5.32 -4.29
C TYR A 180 19.94 4.91 -2.84
N GLY A 181 20.67 3.94 -2.29
CA GLY A 181 20.44 3.44 -0.93
C GLY A 181 19.13 2.66 -0.76
N SER A 182 18.47 2.27 -1.86
CA SER A 182 17.28 1.40 -1.86
C SER A 182 17.67 -0.05 -2.20
N PRO A 183 17.59 -1.00 -1.26
CA PRO A 183 18.00 -2.38 -1.50
C PRO A 183 17.20 -3.08 -2.60
N ALA A 184 15.88 -2.89 -2.65
CA ALA A 184 15.04 -3.49 -3.69
C ALA A 184 15.35 -2.90 -5.08
N PHE A 185 15.50 -1.58 -5.18
CA PHE A 185 15.91 -0.97 -6.46
C PHE A 185 17.29 -1.45 -6.90
N ARG A 186 18.24 -1.55 -5.96
CA ARG A 186 19.57 -2.07 -6.26
C ARG A 186 19.54 -3.51 -6.75
N PHE A 187 18.66 -4.34 -6.19
CA PHE A 187 18.47 -5.71 -6.65
C PHE A 187 17.95 -5.74 -8.09
N ILE A 188 16.97 -4.91 -8.42
CA ILE A 188 16.45 -4.79 -9.80
C ILE A 188 17.54 -4.30 -10.75
N GLN A 189 18.30 -3.24 -10.39
CA GLN A 189 19.43 -2.76 -11.18
C GLN A 189 20.44 -3.88 -11.49
N ILE A 190 20.75 -4.74 -10.49
CA ILE A 190 21.65 -5.87 -10.72
C ILE A 190 21.07 -6.77 -11.79
N LEU A 191 19.80 -7.19 -11.66
CA LEU A 191 19.15 -8.10 -12.62
C LEU A 191 19.05 -7.52 -14.03
N GLU A 192 18.72 -6.24 -14.17
CA GLU A 192 18.53 -5.57 -15.47
C GLU A 192 19.86 -5.24 -16.18
N ASN A 193 21.02 -5.37 -15.50
CA ASN A 193 22.33 -5.01 -16.05
C ASN A 193 23.34 -6.18 -16.02
N LEU A 194 22.89 -7.43 -15.89
CA LEU A 194 23.75 -8.61 -16.07
C LEU A 194 24.10 -8.80 -17.57
N GLU A 195 25.35 -9.16 -17.87
CA GLU A 195 25.85 -9.48 -19.23
C GLU A 195 25.83 -10.99 -19.54
#